data_AF-A0A8H7V018-F1
#
_entry.id   AF-A0A8H7V018-F1
#
_cell.length_a   1.000
_cell.length_b   1.000
_cell.length_c   1.000
_cell.angle_alpha   90.00
_cell.angle_beta   90.00
_cell.angle_gamma   90.00
#
_symmetry.space_group_name_H-M   'P 1'
#
loop_
_entity.id
_entity.type
_entity.pdbx_description
1 polymer ?
#
loop_
_entity_poly.entity_id
_entity_poly.type
_entity_poly.pdbx_seq_one_letter_code
_entity_poly.pdbx_strand_id
1 'polypeptide(L)'
;MSVSDIHNEISSSNIIKSIIEDLFSYNSIKRKRILEYYFFQDASISSPLMSTDGVDNIQYIYTVWQTLNRSEPTITNIVFDGHTAVIHLIHNLSPTILPSFLKVQVPAITTLHFRETECDSGLLKIYKQEDSWTLEGILQSVPIISFWYNNVLRVVMGKLMTTTGDILDSAVNHAERMSMQSREIQQIGHELAIENLEKLEEYRSDLKVNYLEGIKNWQECYNDEDNYTFTPIKGSGSGLPIEQPPRRIDYSDYE
;
A
#
# COMPACT_ATOMS: atom_id res chain seq x y z
N MET A 1 0.83 46.00 -6.10
CA MET A 1 0.63 44.69 -5.45
C MET A 1 -0.44 44.85 -4.39
N SER A 2 -1.52 44.08 -4.50
CA SER A 2 -2.61 44.09 -3.52
C SER A 2 -2.26 43.16 -2.33
N VAL A 3 -2.86 43.40 -1.17
CA VAL A 3 -2.62 42.59 0.05
C VAL A 3 -3.00 41.12 -0.14
N SER A 4 -3.97 40.85 -1.03
CA SER A 4 -4.37 39.50 -1.45
C SER A 4 -3.29 38.78 -2.26
N ASP A 5 -2.54 39.50 -3.10
CA ASP A 5 -1.44 38.90 -3.89
C ASP A 5 -0.31 38.44 -2.97
N ILE A 6 0.01 39.24 -1.94
CA ILE A 6 1.05 38.94 -0.96
C ILE A 6 0.68 37.71 -0.10
N HIS A 7 -0.59 37.60 0.31
CA HIS A 7 -1.04 36.43 1.08
C HIS A 7 -1.03 35.14 0.26
N ASN A 8 -1.40 35.20 -1.02
CA ASN A 8 -1.32 34.05 -1.93
C ASN A 8 0.12 33.65 -2.23
N GLU A 9 1.04 34.60 -2.44
CA GLU A 9 2.46 34.32 -2.62
C GLU A 9 3.09 33.64 -1.40
N ILE A 10 2.77 34.12 -0.18
CA ILE A 10 3.26 33.53 1.07
C ILE A 10 2.70 32.11 1.26
N SER A 11 1.42 31.89 0.96
CA SER A 11 0.80 30.57 1.03
C SER A 11 1.43 29.59 0.05
N SER A 12 1.64 30.00 -1.20
CA SER A 12 2.29 29.20 -2.24
C SER A 12 3.73 28.88 -1.90
N SER A 13 4.50 29.84 -1.38
CA SER A 13 5.88 29.64 -0.94
C SER A 13 5.98 28.60 0.18
N ASN A 14 5.06 28.63 1.16
CA ASN A 14 5.02 27.65 2.25
C ASN A 14 4.67 26.24 1.76
N ILE A 15 3.75 26.11 0.80
CA ILE A 15 3.40 24.82 0.19
C ILE A 15 4.60 24.26 -0.58
N ILE A 16 5.25 25.06 -1.42
CA ILE A 16 6.43 24.65 -2.19
C ILE A 16 7.56 24.23 -1.25
N LYS A 17 7.77 24.96 -0.16
CA LYS A 17 8.74 24.59 0.86
C LYS A 17 8.43 23.22 1.47
N SER A 18 7.19 22.95 1.86
CA SER A 18 6.78 21.64 2.39
C SER A 18 6.97 20.52 1.37
N ILE A 19 6.66 20.76 0.10
CA ILE A 19 6.84 19.79 -0.99
C ILE A 19 8.32 19.44 -1.14
N ILE A 20 9.19 20.44 -1.14
CA ILE A 20 10.64 20.27 -1.29
C ILE A 20 11.23 19.55 -0.06
N GLU A 21 10.85 19.93 1.14
CA GLU A 21 11.29 19.26 2.37
C GLU A 21 10.88 17.78 2.37
N ASP A 22 9.64 17.47 1.99
CA ASP A 22 9.16 16.09 1.89
C ASP A 22 9.84 15.30 0.77
N LEU A 23 10.14 15.93 -0.38
CA LEU A 23 10.87 15.33 -1.51
C LEU A 23 12.26 14.87 -1.12
N PHE A 24 13.00 15.71 -0.38
CA PHE A 24 14.38 15.41 0.03
C PHE A 24 14.48 14.64 1.35
N SER A 25 13.37 14.47 2.08
CA SER A 25 13.31 13.67 3.30
C SER A 25 13.57 12.19 3.03
N TYR A 26 14.11 11.50 4.02
CA TYR A 26 14.25 10.03 3.97
C TYR A 26 12.95 9.27 4.28
N ASN A 27 11.83 9.98 4.42
CA ASN A 27 10.53 9.36 4.55
C ASN A 27 10.02 8.91 3.16
N SER A 28 10.12 7.61 2.88
CA SER A 28 9.71 7.02 1.60
C SER A 28 8.24 7.25 1.27
N ILE A 29 7.35 7.30 2.28
CA ILE A 29 5.92 7.51 2.09
C ILE A 29 5.65 8.96 1.65
N LYS A 30 6.25 9.93 2.35
CA LYS A 30 6.12 11.35 2.02
C LYS A 30 6.61 11.64 0.61
N ARG A 31 7.84 11.18 0.30
CA ARG A 31 8.42 11.37 -1.03
C ARG A 31 7.64 10.68 -2.14
N LYS A 32 7.16 9.44 -1.92
CA LYS A 32 6.30 8.74 -2.90
C LYS A 32 5.05 9.56 -3.20
N ARG A 33 4.40 10.10 -2.16
CA ARG A 33 3.27 11.03 -2.34
C ARG A 33 3.67 12.27 -3.15
N ILE A 34 4.82 12.87 -2.85
CA ILE A 34 5.27 14.04 -3.62
C ILE A 34 5.41 13.71 -5.11
N LEU A 35 6.04 12.58 -5.42
CA LEU A 35 6.26 12.12 -6.78
C LEU A 35 4.95 11.76 -7.50
N GLU A 36 4.00 11.14 -6.82
CA GLU A 36 2.69 10.78 -7.42
C GLU A 36 1.81 12.01 -7.71
N TYR A 37 1.76 12.97 -6.78
CA TYR A 37 0.80 14.08 -6.86
C TYR A 37 1.37 15.33 -7.54
N TYR A 38 2.67 15.62 -7.34
CA TYR A 38 3.27 16.88 -7.78
C TYR A 38 4.21 16.73 -8.98
N PHE A 39 4.56 15.51 -9.41
CA PHE A 39 5.32 15.32 -10.66
C PHE A 39 4.39 14.91 -11.81
N PHE A 40 4.78 15.27 -13.02
CA PHE A 40 4.20 14.68 -14.23
C PHE A 40 4.73 13.27 -14.43
N GLN A 41 3.92 12.38 -15.01
CA GLN A 41 4.33 10.99 -15.29
C GLN A 41 5.56 10.89 -16.19
N ASP A 42 5.70 11.83 -17.13
CA ASP A 42 6.84 12.00 -18.04
C ASP A 42 7.93 12.92 -17.48
N ALA A 43 7.93 13.22 -16.17
CA ALA A 43 8.91 14.12 -15.60
C ALA A 43 10.33 13.59 -15.77
N SER A 44 11.28 14.50 -15.95
CA SER A 44 12.69 14.19 -16.18
C SER A 44 13.57 14.67 -15.03
N ILE A 45 14.58 13.89 -14.68
CA ILE A 45 15.69 14.30 -13.82
C ILE A 45 16.96 14.37 -14.67
N SER A 46 17.67 15.48 -14.56
CA SER A 46 19.03 15.65 -15.08
C SER A 46 19.96 15.96 -13.92
N SER A 47 21.05 15.22 -13.82
CA SER A 47 22.13 15.46 -12.86
C SER A 47 23.48 15.29 -13.56
N PRO A 48 24.60 15.73 -12.97
CA PRO A 48 25.91 15.62 -13.63
C PRO A 48 26.35 14.17 -13.89
N LEU A 49 25.76 13.21 -13.16
CA LEU A 49 26.13 11.79 -13.22
C LEU A 49 25.13 10.92 -13.98
N MET A 50 23.89 11.38 -14.14
CA MET A 50 22.81 10.61 -14.75
C MET A 50 21.65 11.51 -15.20
N SER A 51 20.95 11.05 -16.22
CA SER A 51 19.66 11.58 -16.63
C SER A 51 18.66 10.44 -16.76
N THR A 52 17.43 10.65 -16.34
CA THR A 52 16.35 9.69 -16.53
C THR A 52 15.02 10.39 -16.71
N ASP A 53 14.08 9.69 -17.34
CA ASP A 53 12.72 10.14 -17.57
C ASP A 53 11.76 9.17 -16.90
N GLY A 54 10.62 9.69 -16.45
CA GLY A 54 9.57 8.93 -15.81
C GLY A 54 9.65 8.94 -14.29
N VAL A 55 8.49 9.13 -13.64
CA VAL A 55 8.37 9.22 -12.17
C VAL A 55 8.86 7.97 -11.47
N ASP A 56 8.64 6.78 -12.03
CA ASP A 56 9.09 5.52 -11.44
C ASP A 56 10.62 5.44 -11.40
N ASN A 57 11.29 5.89 -12.46
CA ASN A 57 12.75 5.93 -12.51
C ASN A 57 13.31 6.98 -11.55
N ILE A 58 12.64 8.12 -11.43
CA ILE A 58 12.96 9.16 -10.45
C ILE A 58 12.84 8.62 -9.01
N GLN A 59 11.72 7.96 -8.69
CA GLN A 59 11.51 7.30 -7.40
C GLN A 59 12.61 6.27 -7.10
N TYR A 60 13.02 5.52 -8.11
CA TYR A 60 14.11 4.55 -7.99
C TYR A 60 15.43 5.24 -7.66
N ILE A 61 15.78 6.33 -8.36
CA ILE A 61 16.98 7.14 -8.05
C ILE A 61 16.98 7.61 -6.60
N TYR A 62 15.87 8.16 -6.13
CA TYR A 62 15.77 8.62 -4.74
C TYR A 62 15.92 7.48 -3.73
N THR A 63 15.39 6.30 -4.05
CA THR A 63 15.51 5.09 -3.23
C THR A 63 16.95 4.60 -3.16
N VAL A 64 17.65 4.57 -4.29
CA VAL A 64 19.08 4.26 -4.35
C VAL A 64 19.85 5.27 -3.51
N TRP A 65 19.61 6.56 -3.71
CA TRP A 65 20.32 7.62 -3.00
C TRP A 65 20.15 7.54 -1.48
N GLN A 66 18.93 7.27 -1.00
CA GLN A 66 18.66 7.04 0.42
C GLN A 66 19.34 5.77 0.94
N THR A 67 19.31 4.67 0.19
CA THR A 67 19.94 3.41 0.62
C THR A 67 21.45 3.57 0.78
N LEU A 68 22.05 4.41 -0.08
CA LEU A 68 23.48 4.64 -0.11
C LEU A 68 23.97 5.58 0.97
N ASN A 69 23.18 6.58 1.36
CA ASN A 69 23.62 7.62 2.27
C ASN A 69 22.95 7.48 3.63
N ARG A 70 23.72 7.63 4.71
CA ARG A 70 23.18 7.55 6.08
C ARG A 70 22.38 8.77 6.50
N SER A 71 22.56 9.89 5.82
CA SER A 71 22.03 11.18 6.24
C SER A 71 21.38 11.89 5.06
N GLU A 72 20.20 12.43 5.29
CA GLU A 72 19.48 13.24 4.32
C GLU A 72 20.26 14.50 3.93
N PRO A 73 20.05 15.02 2.71
CA PRO A 73 20.65 16.29 2.32
C PRO A 73 20.11 17.43 3.19
N THR A 74 20.95 18.40 3.49
CA THR A 74 20.57 19.59 4.26
C THR A 74 20.14 20.67 3.29
N ILE A 75 18.87 21.08 3.34
CA ILE A 75 18.36 22.22 2.56
C ILE A 75 18.82 23.50 3.24
N THR A 76 19.55 24.35 2.52
CA THR A 76 20.07 25.62 3.05
C THR A 76 19.19 26.80 2.65
N ASN A 77 18.64 26.79 1.43
CA ASN A 77 17.76 27.84 0.95
C ASN A 77 16.81 27.33 -0.14
N ILE A 78 15.61 27.89 -0.21
CA ILE A 78 14.62 27.64 -1.25
C ILE A 78 14.14 28.98 -1.78
N VAL A 79 14.27 29.19 -3.08
CA VAL A 79 13.77 30.37 -3.79
C VAL A 79 12.77 29.90 -4.83
N PHE A 80 11.57 30.50 -4.86
CA PHE A 80 10.52 30.16 -5.82
C PHE A 80 9.99 31.43 -6.47
N ASP A 81 9.95 31.44 -7.81
CA ASP A 81 9.51 32.59 -8.61
C ASP A 81 8.12 32.40 -9.25
N GLY A 82 7.42 31.32 -8.88
CA GLY A 82 6.12 30.95 -9.46
C GLY A 82 6.21 29.83 -10.50
N HIS A 83 7.34 29.70 -11.20
CA HIS A 83 7.52 28.72 -12.29
C HIS A 83 8.71 27.80 -12.06
N THR A 84 9.69 28.28 -11.30
CA THR A 84 10.94 27.59 -11.02
C THR A 84 11.23 27.70 -9.53
N ALA A 85 11.55 26.56 -8.89
CA ALA A 85 12.12 26.55 -7.56
C ALA A 85 13.62 26.24 -7.65
N VAL A 86 14.45 27.10 -7.08
CA VAL A 86 15.89 26.91 -6.93
C VAL A 86 16.18 26.56 -5.48
N ILE A 87 16.68 25.35 -5.27
CA ILE A 87 16.99 24.77 -3.97
C ILE A 87 18.49 24.69 -3.82
N HIS A 88 19.02 25.39 -2.81
CA HIS A 88 20.39 25.21 -2.38
C HIS A 88 20.40 24.12 -1.32
N LEU A 89 21.23 23.10 -1.52
CA LEU A 89 21.32 21.95 -0.62
C LEU A 89 22.75 21.46 -0.48
N ILE A 90 23.01 20.77 0.63
CA ILE A 90 24.28 20.11 0.91
C ILE A 90 24.01 18.60 0.92
N HIS A 91 24.57 17.88 -0.04
CA HIS A 91 24.54 16.43 -0.03
C HIS A 91 25.53 15.90 1.01
N ASN A 92 25.00 15.23 2.04
CA ASN A 92 25.77 14.55 3.07
C ASN A 92 26.16 13.15 2.58
N LEU A 93 27.19 13.07 1.74
CA LEU A 93 27.72 11.80 1.22
C LEU A 93 28.35 11.00 2.36
N SER A 94 27.62 9.98 2.83
CA SER A 94 28.04 9.08 3.89
C SER A 94 27.65 7.66 3.50
N PRO A 95 28.49 6.97 2.71
CA PRO A 95 28.15 5.68 2.11
C PRO A 95 27.93 4.63 3.19
N THR A 96 26.81 3.90 3.16
CA THR A 96 26.47 2.85 4.14
C THR A 96 27.50 1.72 4.20
N ILE A 97 28.23 1.47 3.11
CA ILE A 97 29.29 0.46 3.06
C ILE A 97 30.64 0.94 3.62
N LEU A 98 30.85 2.25 3.74
CA LEU A 98 32.08 2.82 4.28
C LEU A 98 31.93 3.11 5.78
N PRO A 99 33.03 3.17 6.55
CA PRO A 99 32.98 3.57 7.95
C PRO A 99 32.27 4.91 8.17
N SER A 100 31.53 5.04 9.28
CA SER A 100 30.65 6.18 9.58
C SER A 100 31.38 7.52 9.77
N PHE A 101 32.69 7.52 9.97
CA PHE A 101 33.51 8.73 10.09
C PHE A 101 33.83 9.38 8.74
N LEU A 102 33.70 8.65 7.62
CA LEU A 102 33.86 9.20 6.28
C LEU A 102 32.57 9.89 5.86
N LYS A 103 32.51 11.20 6.06
CA LYS A 103 31.41 12.07 5.63
C LYS A 103 31.98 13.16 4.74
N VAL A 104 31.39 13.32 3.56
CA VAL A 104 31.73 14.39 2.63
C VAL A 104 30.50 15.22 2.41
N GLN A 105 30.64 16.53 2.51
CA GLN A 105 29.56 17.48 2.23
C GLN A 105 29.79 18.07 0.85
N VAL A 106 28.84 17.86 -0.06
CA VAL A 106 28.93 18.39 -1.42
C VAL A 106 27.82 19.42 -1.62
N PRO A 107 28.15 20.71 -1.76
CA PRO A 107 27.17 21.73 -2.07
C PRO A 107 26.62 21.52 -3.48
N ALA A 108 25.29 21.56 -3.60
CA ALA A 108 24.56 21.37 -4.84
C ALA A 108 23.37 22.33 -4.93
N ILE A 109 22.93 22.55 -6.16
CA ILE A 109 21.78 23.36 -6.52
C ILE A 109 20.84 22.44 -7.28
N THR A 110 19.61 22.30 -6.80
CA THR A 110 18.54 21.63 -7.54
C THR A 110 17.55 22.68 -8.03
N THR A 111 17.23 22.63 -9.32
CA THR A 111 16.23 23.47 -9.96
C THR A 111 15.04 22.61 -10.33
N LEU A 112 13.86 22.92 -9.79
CA LEU A 112 12.60 22.29 -10.15
C LEU A 112 11.83 23.22 -11.08
N HIS A 113 11.44 22.73 -12.25
CA HIS A 113 10.61 23.44 -13.20
C HIS A 113 9.17 22.96 -13.13
N PHE A 114 8.28 23.93 -12.97
CA PHE A 114 6.85 23.73 -12.85
C PHE A 114 6.17 24.14 -14.15
N ARG A 115 5.14 23.38 -14.54
CA ARG A 115 4.19 23.78 -15.59
C ARG A 115 2.78 23.46 -15.12
N GLU A 116 1.81 24.20 -15.65
CA GLU A 116 0.40 23.92 -15.40
C GLU A 116 -0.01 22.62 -16.11
N THR A 117 -0.90 21.85 -15.47
CA THR A 117 -1.43 20.60 -16.05
C THR A 117 -2.39 20.85 -17.21
N GLU A 118 -3.25 21.85 -17.07
CA GLU A 118 -4.29 22.24 -18.03
C GLU A 118 -4.40 23.77 -18.00
N CYS A 119 -4.70 24.40 -19.15
CA CYS A 119 -4.91 25.84 -19.21
C CYS A 119 -5.96 26.27 -18.17
N ASP A 120 -5.61 27.23 -17.31
CA ASP A 120 -6.48 27.81 -16.28
C ASP A 120 -6.78 26.91 -15.06
N SER A 121 -6.11 25.75 -14.90
CA SER A 121 -6.31 24.92 -13.70
C SER A 121 -5.67 25.49 -12.43
N GLY A 122 -4.64 26.33 -12.59
CA GLY A 122 -3.81 26.85 -11.51
C GLY A 122 -3.00 25.77 -10.78
N LEU A 123 -3.01 24.52 -11.25
CA LEU A 123 -2.28 23.41 -10.64
C LEU A 123 -0.91 23.24 -11.30
N LEU A 124 0.13 23.66 -10.57
CA LEU A 124 1.51 23.50 -10.97
C LEU A 124 2.03 22.11 -10.61
N LYS A 125 2.62 21.43 -11.60
CA LYS A 125 3.34 20.17 -11.42
C LYS A 125 4.76 20.26 -11.97
N ILE A 126 5.65 19.51 -11.36
CA ILE A 126 7.06 19.41 -11.70
C ILE A 126 7.20 18.51 -12.93
N TYR A 127 7.73 19.04 -14.01
CA TYR A 127 8.00 18.28 -15.23
C TYR A 127 9.51 18.04 -15.45
N LYS A 128 10.36 18.84 -14.79
CA LYS A 128 11.80 18.72 -14.91
C LYS A 128 12.49 19.09 -13.60
N GLN A 129 13.45 18.29 -13.22
CA GLN A 129 14.38 18.56 -12.12
C GLN A 129 15.80 18.54 -12.67
N GLU A 130 16.55 19.60 -12.42
CA GLU A 130 17.96 19.73 -12.79
C GLU A 130 18.82 19.88 -11.55
N ASP A 131 19.71 18.93 -11.33
CA ASP A 131 20.69 18.95 -10.25
C ASP A 131 22.03 19.42 -10.81
N SER A 132 22.62 20.43 -10.19
CA SER A 132 23.93 20.97 -10.52
C SER A 132 24.80 20.96 -9.27
N TRP A 133 25.91 20.22 -9.30
CA TRP A 133 26.86 20.23 -8.19
C TRP A 133 27.85 21.37 -8.37
N THR A 134 28.21 22.04 -7.27
CA THR A 134 29.20 23.10 -7.32
C THR A 134 30.56 22.54 -7.73
N LEU A 135 31.30 23.25 -8.60
CA LEU A 135 32.62 22.84 -9.05
C LEU A 135 33.58 22.62 -7.87
N GLU A 136 33.50 23.47 -6.86
CA GLU A 136 34.27 23.34 -5.62
C GLU A 136 33.92 22.03 -4.89
N GLY A 137 32.63 21.73 -4.75
CA GLY A 137 32.16 20.49 -4.14
C GLY A 137 32.61 19.24 -4.89
N ILE A 138 32.56 19.27 -6.23
CA ILE A 138 33.07 18.18 -7.07
C ILE A 138 34.59 18.06 -6.90
N LEU A 139 35.34 19.16 -7.03
CA LEU A 139 36.81 19.14 -7.03
C LEU A 139 37.39 18.63 -5.71
N GLN A 140 36.78 19.01 -4.58
CA GLN A 140 37.18 18.53 -3.26
C GLN A 140 36.89 17.05 -3.03
N SER A 141 35.96 16.47 -3.81
CA SER A 141 35.47 15.11 -3.59
C SER A 141 35.72 14.14 -4.76
N VAL A 142 36.43 14.54 -5.82
CA VAL A 142 36.68 13.73 -7.04
C VAL A 142 37.10 12.28 -6.76
N PRO A 143 38.11 11.99 -5.91
CA PRO A 143 38.54 10.62 -5.66
C PRO A 143 37.43 9.78 -5.00
N ILE A 144 36.64 10.43 -4.14
CA ILE A 144 35.57 9.82 -3.35
C ILE A 144 34.33 9.63 -4.22
N ILE A 145 33.95 10.62 -5.05
CA ILE A 145 32.83 10.51 -6.01
C ILE A 145 33.11 9.40 -7.02
N SER A 146 34.33 9.33 -7.58
CA SER A 146 34.68 8.29 -8.56
C SER A 146 34.60 6.89 -7.94
N PHE A 147 35.16 6.72 -6.73
CA PHE A 147 35.02 5.48 -5.99
C PHE A 147 33.56 5.16 -5.69
N TRP A 148 32.78 6.17 -5.27
CA TRP A 148 31.38 6.05 -4.90
C TRP A 148 30.53 5.59 -6.08
N TYR A 149 30.69 6.21 -7.24
CA TYR A 149 29.97 5.83 -8.46
C TYR A 149 30.32 4.41 -8.89
N ASN A 150 31.62 4.11 -9.03
CA ASN A 150 32.07 2.84 -9.61
C ASN A 150 31.83 1.63 -8.71
N ASN A 151 32.04 1.78 -7.40
CA ASN A 151 32.00 0.65 -6.47
C ASN A 151 30.71 0.57 -5.66
N VAL A 152 29.99 1.68 -5.50
CA VAL A 152 28.83 1.74 -4.60
C VAL A 152 27.55 1.89 -5.40
N LEU A 153 27.41 2.97 -6.16
CA LEU A 153 26.21 3.24 -6.94
C LEU A 153 25.93 2.11 -7.93
N ARG A 154 26.92 1.72 -8.74
CA ARG A 154 26.78 0.65 -9.73
C ARG A 154 26.37 -0.69 -9.10
N VAL A 155 26.99 -1.06 -7.98
CA VAL A 155 26.73 -2.33 -7.30
C VAL A 155 25.34 -2.33 -6.66
N VAL A 156 24.96 -1.24 -6.00
CA VAL A 156 23.65 -1.13 -5.34
C VAL A 156 22.52 -1.01 -6.36
N MET A 157 22.73 -0.30 -7.48
CA MET A 157 21.80 -0.27 -8.60
C MET A 157 21.54 -1.69 -9.13
N GLY A 158 22.59 -2.49 -9.33
CA GLY A 158 22.44 -3.88 -9.77
C GLY A 158 21.69 -4.72 -8.74
N LYS A 159 22.03 -4.61 -7.45
CA LYS A 159 21.35 -5.35 -6.37
C LYS A 159 19.87 -4.98 -6.25
N LEU A 160 19.54 -3.70 -6.30
CA LEU A 160 18.15 -3.24 -6.21
C LEU A 160 17.33 -3.66 -7.45
N MET A 161 17.91 -3.62 -8.65
CA MET A 161 17.27 -4.16 -9.85
C MET A 161 16.97 -5.66 -9.71
N THR A 162 17.91 -6.44 -9.17
CA THR A 162 17.70 -7.87 -8.91
C THR A 162 16.65 -8.10 -7.83
N THR A 163 16.70 -7.39 -6.70
CA THR A 163 15.73 -7.55 -5.61
C THR A 163 14.32 -7.13 -6.00
N THR A 164 14.14 -6.07 -6.80
CA THR A 164 12.83 -5.71 -7.34
C THR A 164 12.33 -6.76 -8.35
N GLY A 165 13.23 -7.35 -9.15
CA GLY A 165 12.93 -8.51 -9.99
C GLY A 165 12.44 -9.72 -9.19
N ASP A 166 13.14 -10.07 -8.10
CA ASP A 166 12.81 -11.21 -7.24
C ASP A 166 11.49 -11.00 -6.48
N ILE A 167 11.18 -9.76 -6.05
CA ILE A 167 9.91 -9.43 -5.38
C ILE A 167 8.75 -9.46 -6.39
N LEU A 168 8.96 -8.97 -7.61
CA LEU A 168 7.95 -9.02 -8.67
C LEU A 168 7.66 -10.47 -9.07
N ASP A 169 8.70 -11.28 -9.27
CA ASP A 169 8.56 -12.71 -9.59
C ASP A 169 7.93 -13.48 -8.42
N SER A 170 8.30 -13.17 -7.19
CA SER A 170 7.68 -13.76 -5.99
C SER A 170 6.19 -13.37 -5.86
N ALA A 171 5.83 -12.11 -6.11
CA ALA A 171 4.45 -11.63 -6.06
C ALA A 171 3.59 -12.20 -7.20
N VAL A 172 4.13 -12.34 -8.41
CA VAL A 172 3.44 -13.00 -9.54
C VAL A 172 3.22 -14.48 -9.24
N ASN A 173 4.26 -15.19 -8.80
CA ASN A 173 4.14 -16.59 -8.37
C ASN A 173 3.17 -16.76 -7.18
N HIS A 174 3.12 -15.79 -6.26
CA HIS A 174 2.18 -15.81 -5.14
C HIS A 174 0.74 -15.54 -5.59
N ALA A 175 0.54 -14.61 -6.53
CA ALA A 175 -0.77 -14.35 -7.13
C ALA A 175 -1.28 -15.55 -7.95
N GLU A 176 -0.41 -16.25 -8.67
CA GLU A 176 -0.76 -17.48 -9.37
C GLU A 176 -1.13 -18.61 -8.41
N ARG A 177 -0.39 -18.78 -7.30
CA ARG A 177 -0.73 -19.75 -6.25
C ARG A 177 -2.06 -19.44 -5.57
N MET A 178 -2.35 -18.17 -5.26
CA MET A 178 -3.63 -17.76 -4.67
C MET A 178 -4.80 -17.92 -5.66
N SER A 179 -4.56 -17.72 -6.95
CA SER A 179 -5.56 -17.96 -8.01
C SER A 179 -5.89 -19.45 -8.14
N MET A 180 -4.90 -20.35 -8.05
CA MET A 180 -5.14 -21.79 -8.01
C MET A 180 -5.90 -22.22 -6.75
N GLN A 181 -5.50 -21.73 -5.57
CA GLN A 181 -6.20 -22.03 -4.31
C GLN A 181 -7.65 -21.53 -4.33
N SER A 182 -7.93 -20.39 -4.96
CA SER A 182 -9.29 -19.87 -5.11
C SER A 182 -10.18 -20.76 -5.98
N ARG A 183 -9.62 -21.42 -7.00
CA ARG A 183 -10.34 -22.40 -7.83
C ARG A 183 -10.67 -23.68 -7.05
N GLU A 184 -9.74 -24.17 -6.25
CA GLU A 184 -9.97 -25.35 -5.39
C GLU A 184 -11.06 -25.07 -4.34
N ILE A 185 -11.04 -23.89 -3.73
CA ILE A 185 -12.07 -23.46 -2.77
C ILE A 185 -13.45 -23.36 -3.43
N GLN A 186 -13.54 -22.89 -4.67
CA GLN A 186 -14.80 -22.86 -5.42
C GLN A 186 -15.32 -24.27 -5.73
N GLN A 187 -14.44 -25.21 -6.05
CA GLN A 187 -14.83 -26.60 -6.30
C GLN A 187 -15.33 -27.28 -5.03
N ILE A 188 -14.60 -27.13 -3.92
CA ILE A 188 -15.00 -27.66 -2.60
C ILE A 188 -16.31 -27.01 -2.14
N GLY A 189 -16.46 -25.70 -2.33
CA GLY A 189 -17.70 -24.98 -2.01
C GLY A 189 -18.90 -25.46 -2.86
N HIS A 190 -18.67 -25.83 -4.11
CA HIS A 190 -19.72 -26.39 -4.97
C HIS A 190 -20.13 -27.79 -4.52
N GLU A 191 -19.16 -28.65 -4.18
CA GLU A 191 -19.41 -30.01 -3.70
C GLU A 191 -20.17 -30.00 -2.36
N LEU A 192 -19.76 -29.15 -1.41
CA LEU A 192 -20.46 -28.95 -0.14
C LEU A 192 -21.89 -28.43 -0.30
N ALA A 193 -22.15 -27.60 -1.32
CA ALA A 193 -23.49 -27.11 -1.61
C ALA A 193 -24.40 -28.22 -2.16
N ILE A 194 -23.85 -29.13 -2.98
CA ILE A 194 -24.58 -30.29 -3.51
C ILE A 194 -24.91 -31.26 -2.37
N GLU A 195 -23.92 -31.62 -1.54
CA GLU A 195 -24.13 -32.56 -0.42
C GLU A 195 -25.18 -32.03 0.57
N ASN A 196 -25.16 -30.72 0.88
CA ASN A 196 -26.18 -30.13 1.74
C ASN A 196 -27.58 -30.15 1.12
N LEU A 197 -27.68 -29.98 -0.21
CA LEU A 197 -28.96 -29.99 -0.91
C LEU A 197 -29.55 -31.41 -0.91
N GLU A 198 -28.73 -32.43 -1.13
CA GLU A 198 -29.15 -33.84 -1.03
C GLU A 198 -29.66 -34.21 0.37
N LYS A 199 -28.93 -33.83 1.43
CA LYS A 199 -29.39 -34.04 2.81
C LYS A 199 -30.71 -33.32 3.10
N LEU A 200 -30.90 -32.12 2.56
CA LEU A 200 -32.13 -31.36 2.76
C LEU A 200 -33.34 -32.02 2.06
N GLU A 201 -33.12 -32.64 0.90
CA GLU A 201 -34.13 -33.44 0.22
C GLU A 201 -34.49 -34.71 0.99
N GLU A 202 -33.50 -35.39 1.57
CA GLU A 202 -33.70 -36.56 2.44
C GLU A 202 -34.56 -36.21 3.66
N TYR A 203 -34.19 -35.15 4.40
CA TYR A 203 -34.98 -34.67 5.55
C TYR A 203 -36.41 -34.28 5.15
N ARG A 204 -36.59 -33.66 3.98
CA ARG A 204 -37.92 -33.28 3.50
C ARG A 204 -38.77 -34.52 3.16
N SER A 205 -38.16 -35.55 2.58
CA SER A 205 -38.82 -36.81 2.28
C SER A 205 -39.28 -37.50 3.58
N ASP A 206 -38.38 -37.60 4.56
CA ASP A 206 -38.67 -38.24 5.85
C ASP A 206 -39.76 -37.50 6.63
N LEU A 207 -39.71 -36.17 6.65
CA LEU A 207 -40.76 -35.36 7.27
C LEU A 207 -42.12 -35.61 6.62
N LYS A 208 -42.15 -35.77 5.30
CA LYS A 208 -43.39 -36.05 4.56
C LYS A 208 -43.93 -37.44 4.87
N VAL A 209 -43.06 -38.45 4.97
CA VAL A 209 -43.45 -39.82 5.34
C VAL A 209 -44.01 -39.83 6.77
N ASN A 210 -43.29 -39.25 7.72
CA ASN A 210 -43.71 -39.18 9.12
C ASN A 210 -45.01 -38.39 9.31
N TYR A 211 -45.22 -37.30 8.56
CA TYR A 211 -46.46 -36.54 8.60
C TYR A 211 -47.65 -37.34 8.06
N LEU A 212 -47.48 -38.06 6.95
CA LEU A 212 -48.54 -38.91 6.37
C LEU A 212 -48.85 -40.11 7.27
N GLU A 213 -47.83 -40.74 7.84
CA GLU A 213 -47.99 -41.83 8.80
C GLU A 213 -48.69 -41.36 10.08
N GLY A 214 -48.33 -40.17 10.57
CA GLY A 214 -49.03 -39.52 11.67
C GLY A 214 -50.51 -39.33 11.36
N ILE A 215 -50.86 -38.72 10.23
CA ILE A 215 -52.28 -38.55 9.83
C ILE A 215 -53.01 -39.89 9.77
N LYS A 216 -52.38 -40.92 9.23
CA LYS A 216 -52.97 -42.26 9.13
C LYS A 216 -53.23 -42.86 10.52
N ASN A 217 -52.26 -42.81 11.43
CA ASN A 217 -52.43 -43.27 12.82
C ASN A 217 -53.54 -42.49 13.54
N TRP A 218 -53.61 -41.16 13.35
CA TRP A 218 -54.68 -40.34 13.93
C TRP A 218 -56.08 -40.74 13.41
N GLN A 219 -56.19 -41.12 12.13
CA GLN A 219 -57.44 -41.62 11.55
C GLN A 219 -57.81 -43.03 12.05
N GLU A 220 -56.82 -43.89 12.29
CA GLU A 220 -57.04 -45.23 12.85
C GLU A 220 -57.46 -45.17 14.33
N CYS A 221 -56.88 -44.26 15.14
CA CYS A 221 -57.25 -44.09 16.55
C CYS A 221 -58.63 -43.45 16.80
N TYR A 222 -59.26 -42.84 15.79
CA TYR A 222 -60.59 -42.23 15.93
C TYR A 222 -61.73 -43.12 15.40
N ASN A 223 -61.42 -44.26 14.77
CA ASN A 223 -62.41 -45.18 14.21
C ASN A 223 -62.67 -46.42 15.09
N ASP A 224 -61.96 -46.59 16.21
CA ASP A 224 -62.22 -47.62 17.22
C ASP A 224 -62.46 -46.96 18.59
N GLU A 225 -63.65 -47.22 19.14
CA GLU A 225 -64.17 -46.85 20.47
C GLU A 225 -64.98 -45.55 20.63
N ASP A 226 -66.20 -45.58 20.06
CA ASP A 226 -67.38 -45.12 20.78
C ASP A 226 -67.64 -46.02 22.01
N ASN A 227 -67.22 -45.60 23.22
CA ASN A 227 -68.08 -45.57 24.43
C ASN A 227 -67.32 -45.20 25.74
N TYR A 228 -67.60 -44.00 26.23
CA TYR A 228 -67.78 -43.59 27.64
C TYR A 228 -66.81 -44.10 28.73
N THR A 229 -65.93 -43.22 29.22
CA THR A 229 -66.14 -42.34 30.39
C THR A 229 -64.79 -41.85 30.91
N PHE A 230 -64.65 -40.53 30.98
CA PHE A 230 -63.49 -39.80 31.52
C PHE A 230 -63.14 -40.19 32.97
N THR A 231 -61.89 -40.55 33.22
CA THR A 231 -61.18 -40.19 34.47
C THR A 231 -59.76 -39.73 34.13
N PRO A 232 -59.28 -38.58 34.64
CA PRO A 232 -57.96 -38.06 34.31
C PRO A 232 -56.93 -38.63 35.28
N ILE A 233 -55.84 -39.19 34.76
CA ILE A 233 -54.63 -39.45 35.56
C ILE A 233 -53.44 -38.69 34.95
N LYS A 234 -52.93 -37.77 35.77
CA LYS A 234 -51.72 -36.96 35.59
C LYS A 234 -50.45 -37.82 35.67
N GLY A 235 -49.41 -37.32 34.99
CA GLY A 235 -48.01 -37.73 35.16
C GLY A 235 -47.51 -38.49 33.94
N SER A 236 -46.29 -38.32 33.41
CA SER A 236 -45.09 -37.61 33.84
C SER A 236 -44.12 -37.74 32.65
N GLY A 237 -43.22 -36.76 32.44
CA GLY A 237 -42.14 -36.92 31.46
C GLY A 237 -41.84 -35.62 30.74
N SER A 238 -41.06 -34.74 31.36
CA SER A 238 -39.60 -34.65 31.13
C SER A 238 -39.27 -34.05 29.77
N GLY A 239 -39.17 -32.72 29.76
CA GLY A 239 -38.56 -31.99 28.66
C GLY A 239 -37.10 -32.39 28.48
N LEU A 240 -36.69 -32.54 27.22
CA LEU A 240 -35.30 -32.56 26.80
C LEU A 240 -34.93 -31.19 26.20
N PRO A 241 -33.65 -30.78 26.31
CA PRO A 241 -33.26 -29.39 26.34
C PRO A 241 -32.98 -28.82 24.95
N ILE A 242 -33.29 -27.53 24.79
CA ILE A 242 -32.91 -26.71 23.64
C ILE A 242 -31.38 -26.49 23.71
N GLU A 243 -30.63 -27.07 22.78
CA GLU A 243 -29.23 -26.70 22.56
C GLU A 243 -29.15 -25.26 22.03
N GLN A 244 -28.38 -24.43 22.73
CA GLN A 244 -28.09 -23.05 22.36
C GLN A 244 -26.98 -22.99 21.29
N PRO A 245 -27.02 -22.02 20.36
CA PRO A 245 -25.94 -21.81 19.39
C PRO A 245 -24.66 -21.28 20.06
N PRO A 246 -23.47 -21.53 19.46
CA PRO A 246 -22.18 -21.22 20.09
C PRO A 246 -21.92 -19.72 20.26
N ARG A 247 -21.26 -19.38 21.37
CA ARG A 247 -20.89 -18.02 21.79
C ARG A 247 -19.79 -17.42 20.89
N ARG A 248 -19.97 -16.12 20.63
CA ARG A 248 -19.02 -15.17 20.05
C ARG A 248 -17.73 -15.13 20.87
N ILE A 249 -16.57 -15.25 20.24
CA ILE A 249 -15.25 -15.04 20.84
C ILE A 249 -14.99 -13.54 20.86
N ASP A 250 -14.74 -12.98 22.05
CA ASP A 250 -14.35 -11.58 22.26
C ASP A 250 -12.82 -11.51 22.38
N TYR A 251 -12.17 -10.65 21.60
CA TYR A 251 -10.72 -10.48 21.57
C TYR A 251 -10.34 -9.30 22.48
N SER A 252 -10.13 -9.58 23.76
CA SER A 252 -9.68 -8.55 24.72
C SER A 252 -8.45 -8.94 25.55
N ASP A 253 -7.70 -9.98 25.15
CA ASP A 253 -6.49 -10.42 25.88
C ASP A 253 -5.26 -10.53 24.96
N TYR A 254 -4.91 -9.43 24.29
CA TYR A 254 -3.56 -9.22 23.76
C TYR A 254 -3.13 -7.77 24.05
N GLU A 255 -2.76 -7.52 25.31
CA GLU A 255 -1.77 -6.50 25.69
C GLU A 255 -0.44 -7.19 26.00
#